data_AF-A0A9D7FDN1-F1
#
_entry.id   AF-A0A9D7FDN1-F1
#
_cell.length_a   1.000
_cell.length_b   1.000
_cell.length_c   1.000
_cell.angle_alpha   90.00
_cell.angle_beta   90.00
_cell.angle_gamma   90.00
#
_symmetry.space_group_name_H-M   'P 1'
#
loop_
_entity.id
_entity.type
_entity.pdbx_description
1 polymer ?
#
loop_
_entity_poly.entity_id
_entity_poly.type
_entity_poly.pdbx_seq_one_letter_code
_entity_poly.pdbx_strand_id
1 'polypeptide(L)'
;MKSTNKQIAVWLFSGCILIFGMVVIGGITRLTGSGLSITEWKPIMGAIPPMNDAEWNSAFEKYKQIPQFQKINYHFEMDDFKSIFWWEYIHRLLGRMIGIVFIVPFVWFLVKKKLDKPTIKKALFLFLLGGIQGFLGWFMVSSGLAERTSVSHIRLAIHLMFAFITFAFTFYYGLEFVYSEKQSEERSKKSSALNKLIFVLLSVQIIYGAFVAGLHAGKIHNTFPLMSGQVIPSGMGVMQPTLANVFDNPVTVQFIHRFFAFMLLFLCSWLAVASHKEQLNTYQRKGITWLFIAVCLQFLLGVLTVLTQANIVLASLHQVGAFFFFSVSIYLLFHFEKKEA
;
A
#
# COMPACT_ATOMS: atom_id res chain seq x y z
N MET A 1 -18.87 25.06 -2.56
CA MET A 1 -19.17 23.67 -2.13
C MET A 1 -20.29 23.68 -1.09
N LYS A 2 -21.36 22.88 -1.28
CA LYS A 2 -22.45 22.75 -0.29
C LYS A 2 -21.93 22.18 1.04
N SER A 3 -22.48 22.59 2.18
CA SER A 3 -22.05 22.16 3.53
C SER A 3 -22.02 20.63 3.68
N THR A 4 -23.03 19.93 3.15
CA THR A 4 -23.09 18.45 3.17
C THR A 4 -21.94 17.80 2.39
N ASN A 5 -21.57 18.34 1.22
CA ASN A 5 -20.44 17.82 0.43
C ASN A 5 -19.13 17.97 1.21
N LYS A 6 -18.95 19.09 1.94
CA LYS A 6 -17.78 19.28 2.80
C LYS A 6 -17.71 18.21 3.89
N GLN A 7 -18.84 17.90 4.54
CA GLN A 7 -18.89 16.88 5.59
C GLN A 7 -18.54 15.48 5.04
N ILE A 8 -19.08 15.12 3.87
CA ILE A 8 -18.80 13.81 3.25
C ILE A 8 -17.34 13.74 2.76
N ALA A 9 -16.80 14.81 2.18
CA ALA A 9 -15.41 14.86 1.76
C ALA A 9 -14.45 14.68 2.96
N VAL A 10 -14.70 15.38 4.07
CA VAL A 10 -13.91 15.23 5.31
C VAL A 10 -13.97 13.79 5.84
N TRP A 11 -15.15 13.16 5.81
CA TRP A 11 -15.32 11.77 6.20
C TRP A 11 -14.52 10.80 5.30
N LEU A 12 -14.57 10.98 3.98
CA LEU A 12 -13.81 10.12 3.06
C LEU A 12 -12.29 10.33 3.20
N PHE A 13 -11.83 11.58 3.34
CA PHE A 13 -10.41 11.87 3.51
C PHE A 13 -9.87 11.44 4.89
N SER A 14 -10.68 11.45 5.94
CA SER A 14 -10.25 10.85 7.22
C SER A 14 -10.04 9.33 7.05
N GLY A 15 -10.90 8.67 6.28
CA GLY A 15 -10.69 7.29 5.85
C GLY A 15 -9.40 7.09 5.06
N CYS A 16 -9.09 7.97 4.10
CA CYS A 16 -7.82 7.94 3.36
C CYS A 16 -6.60 8.04 4.27
N ILE A 17 -6.62 8.93 5.28
CA ILE A 17 -5.53 9.09 6.26
C ILE A 17 -5.35 7.79 7.06
N LEU A 18 -6.44 7.15 7.48
CA LEU A 18 -6.35 5.87 8.20
C LEU A 18 -5.84 4.74 7.33
N ILE A 19 -6.27 4.65 6.06
CA ILE A 19 -5.74 3.65 5.10
C ILE A 19 -4.26 3.88 4.84
N PHE A 20 -3.81 5.14 4.72
CA PHE A 20 -2.39 5.48 4.64
C PHE A 20 -1.64 4.99 5.88
N GLY A 21 -2.12 5.31 7.09
CA GLY A 21 -1.54 4.81 8.34
C GLY A 21 -1.49 3.28 8.39
N MET A 22 -2.53 2.60 7.92
CA MET A 22 -2.62 1.14 7.86
C MET A 22 -1.53 0.57 6.95
N VAL A 23 -1.31 1.15 5.77
CA VAL A 23 -0.24 0.73 4.86
C VAL A 23 1.12 0.94 5.52
N VAL A 24 1.39 2.10 6.12
CA VAL A 24 2.67 2.40 6.79
C VAL A 24 2.96 1.43 7.93
N ILE A 25 2.03 1.28 8.86
CA ILE A 25 2.18 0.40 10.03
C ILE A 25 2.25 -1.07 9.58
N GLY A 26 1.47 -1.47 8.58
CA GLY A 26 1.55 -2.82 7.99
C GLY A 26 2.90 -3.09 7.34
N GLY A 27 3.48 -2.10 6.67
CA GLY A 27 4.84 -2.16 6.13
C GLY A 27 5.88 -2.37 7.21
N ILE A 28 5.82 -1.60 8.30
CA ILE A 28 6.72 -1.76 9.46
C ILE A 28 6.52 -3.14 10.10
N THR A 29 5.28 -3.59 10.28
CA THR A 29 4.93 -4.92 10.81
C THR A 29 5.58 -6.01 9.96
N ARG A 30 5.62 -5.85 8.64
CA ARG A 30 6.32 -6.79 7.75
C ARG A 30 7.84 -6.69 7.87
N LEU A 31 8.41 -5.49 7.87
CA LEU A 31 9.86 -5.27 7.87
C LEU A 31 10.51 -5.70 9.20
N THR A 32 9.77 -5.62 10.31
CA THR A 32 10.19 -6.08 11.64
C THR A 32 9.95 -7.58 11.87
N GLY A 33 9.28 -8.28 10.94
CA GLY A 33 8.91 -9.69 11.12
C GLY A 33 7.74 -9.92 12.08
N SER A 34 7.00 -8.87 12.43
CA SER A 34 5.97 -8.89 13.46
C SER A 34 4.65 -9.55 13.05
N GLY A 35 4.40 -9.74 11.75
CA GLY A 35 3.08 -10.14 11.22
C GLY A 35 2.55 -11.54 11.56
N LEU A 36 3.20 -12.27 12.47
CA LEU A 36 2.79 -13.60 12.97
C LEU A 36 2.81 -13.71 14.51
N SER A 37 3.05 -12.60 15.21
CA SER A 37 3.12 -12.53 16.67
C SER A 37 1.77 -12.80 17.36
N ILE A 38 0.64 -12.51 16.69
CA ILE A 38 -0.72 -12.74 17.20
C ILE A 38 -1.36 -13.90 16.42
N THR A 39 -1.35 -15.07 17.03
CA THR A 39 -1.80 -16.33 16.40
C THR A 39 -3.32 -16.50 16.40
N GLU A 40 -4.05 -15.74 17.23
CA GLU A 40 -5.50 -15.85 17.37
C GLU A 40 -6.26 -14.78 16.55
N TRP A 41 -7.32 -15.20 15.88
CA TRP A 41 -8.24 -14.28 15.22
C TRP A 41 -9.38 -13.89 16.17
N LYS A 42 -9.21 -12.76 16.87
CA LYS A 42 -10.22 -12.16 17.76
C LYS A 42 -10.66 -10.78 17.23
N PRO A 43 -11.65 -10.71 16.31
CA PRO A 43 -12.05 -9.45 15.66
C PRO A 43 -12.50 -8.36 16.64
N ILE A 44 -13.27 -8.74 17.66
CA ILE A 44 -13.85 -7.81 18.64
C ILE A 44 -13.01 -7.80 19.91
N MET A 45 -12.90 -8.94 20.62
CA MET A 45 -12.21 -9.03 21.91
C MET A 45 -10.71 -8.76 21.86
N GLY A 46 -10.07 -8.86 20.69
CA GLY A 46 -8.65 -8.54 20.52
C GLY A 46 -8.35 -7.04 20.44
N ALA A 47 -9.32 -6.18 20.75
CA ALA A 47 -9.12 -4.73 20.89
C ALA A 47 -8.47 -4.32 22.22
N ILE A 48 -8.41 -5.24 23.19
CA ILE A 48 -7.69 -5.07 24.45
C ILE A 48 -6.43 -5.94 24.35
N PRO A 49 -5.21 -5.39 24.55
CA PRO A 49 -3.98 -6.18 24.55
C PRO A 49 -3.88 -6.97 25.87
N PRO A 50 -2.94 -7.91 26.02
CA PRO A 50 -2.68 -8.55 27.31
C PRO A 50 -2.41 -7.51 28.41
N MET A 51 -3.13 -7.58 29.52
CA MET A 51 -3.13 -6.56 30.58
C MET A 51 -2.36 -6.98 31.83
N ASN A 52 -1.97 -8.25 31.94
CA ASN A 52 -1.24 -8.82 33.08
C ASN A 52 -0.25 -9.90 32.63
N ASP A 53 0.64 -10.32 33.53
CA ASP A 53 1.70 -11.28 33.22
C ASP A 53 1.17 -12.65 32.79
N ALA A 54 0.03 -13.10 33.34
CA ALA A 54 -0.58 -14.37 32.97
C ALA A 54 -1.06 -14.36 31.51
N GLU A 55 -1.69 -13.26 31.07
CA GLU A 55 -2.12 -13.08 29.68
C GLU A 55 -0.94 -12.95 28.72
N TRP A 56 0.11 -12.22 29.10
CA TRP A 56 1.34 -12.11 28.31
C TRP A 56 2.03 -13.46 28.15
N ASN A 57 2.18 -14.23 29.23
CA ASN A 57 2.73 -15.57 29.19
C ASN A 57 1.89 -16.49 28.29
N SER A 58 0.56 -16.44 28.40
CA SER A 58 -0.33 -17.23 27.53
C SER A 58 -0.16 -16.89 26.04
N ALA A 59 -0.06 -15.60 25.70
CA ALA A 59 0.17 -15.16 24.33
C ALA A 59 1.54 -15.61 23.81
N PHE A 60 2.58 -15.49 24.64
CA PHE A 60 3.92 -15.88 24.27
C PHE A 60 4.03 -17.40 24.09
N GLU A 61 3.43 -18.20 24.97
CA GLU A 61 3.41 -19.66 24.83
C GLU A 61 2.75 -20.11 23.52
N LYS A 62 1.70 -19.42 23.06
CA LYS A 62 1.10 -19.68 21.74
C LYS A 62 2.05 -19.34 20.59
N TYR A 63 2.78 -18.24 20.70
CA TYR A 63 3.78 -17.85 19.70
C TYR A 63 4.96 -18.84 19.66
N LYS A 64 5.36 -19.42 20.80
CA LYS A 64 6.40 -20.47 20.83
C LYS A 64 6.05 -21.72 20.02
N GLN A 65 4.75 -21.97 19.79
CA GLN A 65 4.28 -23.12 19.00
C GLN A 65 4.43 -22.94 17.49
N ILE A 66 4.65 -21.72 16.99
CA ILE A 66 4.69 -21.49 15.53
C ILE A 66 6.10 -21.62 14.96
N PRO A 67 6.25 -21.94 13.65
CA PRO A 67 7.57 -22.15 13.05
C PRO A 67 8.51 -20.95 13.13
N GLN A 68 7.97 -19.72 13.14
CA GLN A 68 8.79 -18.51 13.24
C GLN A 68 9.60 -18.47 14.55
N PHE A 69 8.98 -18.78 15.69
CA PHE A 69 9.72 -18.88 16.95
C PHE A 69 10.73 -20.03 16.89
N GLN A 70 10.26 -21.23 16.55
CA GLN A 70 11.10 -22.43 16.59
C GLN A 70 12.36 -22.36 15.70
N LYS A 71 12.29 -21.65 14.56
CA LYS A 71 13.37 -21.61 13.56
C LYS A 71 14.17 -20.31 13.53
N ILE A 72 13.57 -19.18 13.89
CA ILE A 72 14.20 -17.86 13.75
C ILE A 72 14.33 -17.19 15.13
N ASN A 73 13.24 -17.13 15.87
CA ASN A 73 13.14 -16.33 17.09
C ASN A 73 13.24 -17.17 18.38
N TYR A 74 13.92 -18.33 18.34
CA TYR A 74 13.97 -19.29 19.46
C TYR A 74 14.68 -18.73 20.70
N HIS A 75 15.46 -17.68 20.51
CA HIS A 75 16.19 -16.94 21.53
C HIS A 75 15.40 -15.78 22.14
N PHE A 76 14.20 -15.49 21.63
CA PHE A 76 13.40 -14.36 22.12
C PHE A 76 13.00 -14.58 23.57
N GLU A 77 13.12 -13.52 24.36
CA GLU A 77 12.51 -13.41 25.67
C GLU A 77 11.18 -12.62 25.58
N MET A 78 10.54 -12.39 26.74
CA MET A 78 9.24 -11.70 26.80
C MET A 78 9.30 -10.30 26.17
N ASP A 79 10.39 -9.56 26.36
CA ASP A 79 10.52 -8.19 25.85
C ASP A 79 10.73 -8.15 24.33
N ASP A 80 11.43 -9.12 23.76
CA ASP A 80 11.53 -9.30 22.30
C ASP A 80 10.16 -9.64 21.70
N PHE A 81 9.42 -10.54 22.35
CA PHE A 81 8.05 -10.89 21.95
C PHE A 81 7.11 -9.68 22.01
N LYS A 82 7.14 -8.89 23.11
CA LYS A 82 6.36 -7.65 23.24
C LYS A 82 6.66 -6.67 22.10
N SER A 83 7.93 -6.54 21.72
CA SER A 83 8.36 -5.63 20.67
C SER A 83 7.71 -5.95 19.32
N ILE A 84 7.64 -7.23 18.93
CA ILE A 84 6.94 -7.63 17.70
C ILE A 84 5.41 -7.63 17.87
N PHE A 85 4.91 -7.99 19.05
CA PHE A 85 3.48 -8.01 19.35
C PHE A 85 2.84 -6.64 19.16
N TRP A 86 3.50 -5.58 19.65
CA TRP A 86 2.95 -4.21 19.58
C TRP A 86 2.75 -3.72 18.16
N TRP A 87 3.67 -4.02 17.24
CA TRP A 87 3.51 -3.64 15.83
C TRP A 87 2.29 -4.30 15.20
N GLU A 88 2.12 -5.60 15.39
CA GLU A 88 0.96 -6.31 14.87
C GLU A 88 -0.34 -5.89 15.56
N TYR A 89 -0.31 -5.67 16.87
CA TYR A 89 -1.45 -5.19 17.64
C TYR A 89 -1.93 -3.82 17.15
N ILE A 90 -1.03 -2.84 17.00
CA ILE A 90 -1.36 -1.49 16.51
C ILE A 90 -1.91 -1.57 15.09
N HIS A 91 -1.33 -2.40 14.22
CA HIS A 91 -1.84 -2.63 12.88
C HIS A 91 -3.29 -3.16 12.89
N ARG A 92 -3.58 -4.17 13.72
CA ARG A 92 -4.93 -4.74 13.87
C ARG A 92 -5.91 -3.76 14.51
N LEU A 93 -5.48 -2.99 15.51
CA LEU A 93 -6.29 -1.96 16.15
C LEU A 93 -6.69 -0.87 15.16
N LEU A 94 -5.75 -0.41 14.33
CA LEU A 94 -6.03 0.57 13.29
C LEU A 94 -7.05 0.04 12.26
N GLY A 95 -6.95 -1.23 11.89
CA GLY A 95 -7.95 -1.91 11.05
C GLY A 95 -9.37 -1.85 11.64
N ARG A 96 -9.51 -2.01 12.97
CA ARG A 96 -10.80 -1.87 13.67
C ARG A 96 -11.28 -0.42 13.68
N MET A 97 -10.38 0.53 13.91
CA MET A 97 -10.70 1.96 13.88
C MET A 97 -11.21 2.41 12.51
N ILE A 98 -10.66 1.89 11.41
CA ILE A 98 -11.17 2.12 10.05
C ILE A 98 -12.64 1.70 9.97
N GLY A 99 -12.99 0.52 10.47
CA GLY A 99 -14.39 0.06 10.52
C GLY A 99 -15.31 1.07 11.23
N ILE A 100 -14.91 1.57 12.40
CA ILE A 100 -15.69 2.55 13.16
C ILE A 100 -15.84 3.88 12.40
N VAL A 101 -14.73 4.40 11.85
CA VAL A 101 -14.70 5.70 11.14
C VAL A 101 -15.48 5.66 9.83
N PHE A 102 -15.63 4.50 9.19
CA PHE A 102 -16.52 4.37 8.04
C PHE A 102 -17.97 4.11 8.45
N ILE A 103 -18.23 3.19 9.39
CA ILE A 103 -19.60 2.79 9.74
C ILE A 103 -20.37 3.90 10.47
N VAL A 104 -19.78 4.52 11.50
CA VAL A 104 -20.51 5.47 12.35
C VAL A 104 -20.96 6.72 11.58
N PRO A 105 -20.10 7.42 10.83
CA PRO A 105 -20.55 8.56 10.03
C PRO A 105 -21.52 8.16 8.92
N PHE A 106 -21.34 6.99 8.29
CA PHE A 106 -22.28 6.49 7.28
C PHE A 106 -23.70 6.35 7.82
N VAL A 107 -23.85 5.67 8.97
CA VAL A 107 -25.16 5.50 9.64
C VAL A 107 -25.74 6.87 10.00
N TRP A 108 -24.91 7.79 10.52
CA TRP A 108 -25.36 9.14 10.83
C TRP A 108 -25.86 9.89 9.59
N PHE A 109 -25.12 9.86 8.48
CA PHE A 109 -25.53 10.51 7.23
C PHE A 109 -26.81 9.89 6.64
N LEU A 110 -26.97 8.56 6.75
CA LEU A 110 -28.19 7.84 6.35
C LEU A 110 -29.41 8.29 7.17
N VAL A 111 -29.32 8.27 8.50
CA VAL A 111 -30.41 8.68 9.40
C VAL A 111 -30.78 10.16 9.18
N LYS A 112 -29.78 11.01 8.94
CA LYS A 112 -30.00 12.43 8.62
C LYS A 112 -30.44 12.69 7.18
N LYS A 113 -30.65 11.65 6.36
CA LYS A 113 -31.05 11.74 4.93
C LYS A 113 -30.14 12.66 4.12
N LYS A 114 -28.84 12.64 4.42
CA LYS A 114 -27.82 13.50 3.79
C LYS A 114 -27.17 12.86 2.55
N LEU A 115 -27.44 11.58 2.29
CA LEU A 115 -26.87 10.83 1.16
C LEU A 115 -27.94 10.60 0.10
N ASP A 116 -27.59 10.82 -1.17
CA ASP A 116 -28.40 10.41 -2.31
C ASP A 116 -28.17 8.92 -2.64
N LYS A 117 -29.05 8.35 -3.48
CA LYS A 117 -28.96 6.91 -3.86
C LYS A 117 -27.61 6.52 -4.47
N PRO A 118 -27.01 7.30 -5.40
CA PRO A 118 -25.67 7.00 -5.91
C PRO A 118 -24.60 6.98 -4.82
N THR A 119 -24.64 7.93 -3.88
CA THR A 119 -23.68 7.98 -2.76
C THR A 119 -23.80 6.79 -1.84
N ILE A 120 -25.04 6.36 -1.54
CA ILE A 120 -25.27 5.15 -0.74
C ILE A 120 -24.67 3.92 -1.44
N LYS A 121 -24.87 3.76 -2.76
CA LYS A 121 -24.28 2.62 -3.51
C LYS A 121 -22.75 2.63 -3.47
N LYS A 122 -22.13 3.79 -3.68
CA LYS A 122 -20.65 3.94 -3.60
C LYS A 122 -20.13 3.64 -2.18
N ALA A 123 -20.84 4.09 -1.14
CA ALA A 123 -20.49 3.78 0.25
C ALA A 123 -20.65 2.29 0.58
N LEU A 124 -21.72 1.63 0.11
CA LEU A 124 -21.89 0.18 0.25
C LEU A 124 -20.77 -0.60 -0.44
N PHE A 125 -20.34 -0.15 -1.61
CA PHE A 125 -19.18 -0.74 -2.28
C PHE A 125 -17.88 -0.53 -1.49
N LEU A 126 -17.70 0.62 -0.84
CA LEU A 126 -16.58 0.83 0.10
C LEU A 126 -16.61 -0.15 1.27
N PHE A 127 -17.77 -0.44 1.85
CA PHE A 127 -17.89 -1.46 2.90
C PHE A 127 -17.55 -2.85 2.40
N LEU A 128 -17.94 -3.20 1.17
CA LEU A 128 -17.54 -4.45 0.54
C LEU A 128 -16.01 -4.54 0.39
N LEU A 129 -15.37 -3.48 -0.12
CA LEU A 129 -13.90 -3.43 -0.23
C LEU A 129 -13.22 -3.56 1.14
N GLY A 130 -13.73 -2.86 2.16
CA GLY A 130 -13.24 -2.98 3.54
C GLY A 130 -13.41 -4.39 4.12
N GLY A 131 -14.54 -5.04 3.86
CA GLY A 131 -14.79 -6.43 4.27
C GLY A 131 -13.84 -7.41 3.59
N ILE A 132 -13.64 -7.28 2.27
CA ILE A 132 -12.64 -8.05 1.53
C ILE A 132 -11.24 -7.80 2.10
N GLN A 133 -10.91 -6.56 2.45
CA GLN A 133 -9.61 -6.23 3.01
C GLN A 133 -9.37 -6.90 4.37
N GLY A 134 -10.38 -6.96 5.24
CA GLY A 134 -10.33 -7.70 6.50
C GLY A 134 -10.14 -9.21 6.27
N PHE A 135 -10.88 -9.79 5.32
CA PHE A 135 -10.72 -11.19 4.91
C PHE A 135 -9.31 -11.48 4.38
N LEU A 136 -8.79 -10.63 3.49
CA LEU A 136 -7.44 -10.78 2.94
C LEU A 136 -6.35 -10.65 4.00
N GLY A 137 -6.55 -9.80 5.02
CA GLY A 137 -5.64 -9.70 6.16
C GLY A 137 -5.57 -11.00 6.96
N TRP A 138 -6.71 -11.62 7.27
CA TRP A 138 -6.77 -12.94 7.89
C TRP A 138 -6.14 -14.03 6.99
N PHE A 139 -6.49 -14.05 5.70
CA PHE A 139 -5.95 -14.99 4.73
C PHE A 139 -4.42 -14.89 4.62
N MET A 140 -3.85 -13.68 4.66
CA MET A 140 -2.42 -13.47 4.65
C MET A 140 -1.73 -14.09 5.87
N VAL A 141 -2.21 -13.79 7.09
CA VAL A 141 -1.61 -14.27 8.35
C VAL A 141 -1.75 -15.79 8.49
N SER A 142 -2.90 -16.36 8.13
CA SER A 142 -3.16 -17.81 8.25
C SER A 142 -2.10 -18.68 7.54
N SER A 143 -1.46 -18.19 6.47
CA SER A 143 -0.38 -18.92 5.79
C SER A 143 0.87 -19.14 6.62
N GLY A 144 1.17 -18.22 7.54
CA GLY A 144 2.41 -18.22 8.30
C GLY A 144 2.34 -18.97 9.62
N LEU A 145 1.15 -19.38 10.05
CA LEU A 145 0.97 -20.01 11.36
C LEU A 145 1.27 -21.51 11.38
N ALA A 146 1.19 -22.19 10.23
CA ALA A 146 1.36 -23.66 10.16
C ALA A 146 2.67 -24.10 9.49
N GLU A 147 3.00 -23.54 8.31
CA GLU A 147 4.06 -24.12 7.46
C GLU A 147 5.28 -23.21 7.25
N ARG A 148 5.13 -21.90 7.47
CA ARG A 148 6.12 -20.88 7.08
C ARG A 148 6.62 -20.09 8.28
N THR A 149 7.78 -19.47 8.12
CA THR A 149 8.35 -18.55 9.12
C THR A 149 7.97 -17.09 8.85
N SER A 150 7.26 -16.82 7.76
CA SER A 150 6.78 -15.51 7.34
C SER A 150 5.53 -15.64 6.48
N VAL A 151 4.79 -14.54 6.33
CA VAL A 151 3.65 -14.47 5.41
C VAL A 151 4.11 -14.63 3.96
N SER A 152 3.31 -15.31 3.14
CA SER A 152 3.57 -15.43 1.70
C SER A 152 3.64 -14.05 1.03
N HIS A 153 4.67 -13.80 0.23
CA HIS A 153 4.86 -12.55 -0.52
C HIS A 153 3.73 -12.31 -1.54
N ILE A 154 3.13 -13.37 -2.08
CA ILE A 154 1.94 -13.28 -2.95
C ILE A 154 0.72 -12.80 -2.16
N ARG A 155 0.45 -13.41 -0.99
CA ARG A 155 -0.67 -12.99 -0.13
C ARG A 155 -0.49 -11.56 0.37
N LEU A 156 0.75 -11.19 0.71
CA LEU A 156 1.14 -9.82 1.05
C LEU A 156 0.83 -8.85 -0.08
N ALA A 157 1.23 -9.17 -1.32
CA ALA A 157 0.98 -8.31 -2.47
C ALA A 157 -0.52 -8.16 -2.75
N ILE A 158 -1.30 -9.23 -2.67
CA ILE A 158 -2.77 -9.18 -2.83
C ILE A 158 -3.40 -8.27 -1.77
N HIS A 159 -3.04 -8.44 -0.51
CA HIS A 159 -3.57 -7.62 0.59
C HIS A 159 -3.17 -6.14 0.46
N LEU A 160 -1.92 -5.87 0.06
CA LEU A 160 -1.45 -4.51 -0.18
C LEU A 160 -2.19 -3.87 -1.36
N MET A 161 -2.35 -4.59 -2.48
CA MET A 161 -3.06 -4.06 -3.65
C MET A 161 -4.52 -3.75 -3.35
N PHE A 162 -5.22 -4.56 -2.55
CA PHE A 162 -6.58 -4.23 -2.11
C PHE A 162 -6.62 -3.01 -1.18
N ALA A 163 -5.59 -2.78 -0.36
CA ALA A 163 -5.45 -1.53 0.40
C ALA A 163 -5.36 -0.31 -0.55
N PHE A 164 -4.52 -0.41 -1.58
CA PHE A 164 -4.35 0.64 -2.59
C PHE A 164 -5.60 0.85 -3.43
N ILE A 165 -6.35 -0.20 -3.79
CA ILE A 165 -7.64 -0.10 -4.47
C ILE A 165 -8.68 0.58 -3.58
N THR A 166 -8.77 0.19 -2.31
CA THR A 166 -9.69 0.80 -1.33
C THR A 166 -9.36 2.28 -1.15
N PHE A 167 -8.08 2.62 -1.03
CA PHE A 167 -7.62 4.00 -1.00
C PHE A 167 -7.98 4.74 -2.30
N ALA A 168 -7.68 4.18 -3.47
CA ALA A 168 -7.92 4.80 -4.76
C ALA A 168 -9.40 5.17 -4.92
N PHE A 169 -10.29 4.23 -4.61
CA PHE A 169 -11.73 4.45 -4.66
C PHE A 169 -12.16 5.53 -3.67
N THR A 170 -11.73 5.43 -2.40
CA THR A 170 -12.08 6.42 -1.36
C THR A 170 -11.59 7.82 -1.71
N PHE A 171 -10.35 7.93 -2.17
CA PHE A 171 -9.70 9.20 -2.49
C PHE A 171 -10.35 9.84 -3.73
N TYR A 172 -10.50 9.07 -4.81
CA TYR A 172 -11.20 9.52 -6.01
C TYR A 172 -12.63 9.98 -5.67
N TYR A 173 -13.33 9.22 -4.83
CA TYR A 173 -14.68 9.56 -4.43
C TYR A 173 -14.74 10.83 -3.56
N GLY A 174 -13.77 11.02 -2.66
CA GLY A 174 -13.60 12.27 -1.91
C GLY A 174 -13.40 13.48 -2.81
N LEU A 175 -12.60 13.32 -3.88
CA LEU A 175 -12.37 14.38 -4.87
C LEU A 175 -13.66 14.78 -5.60
N GLU A 176 -14.59 13.86 -5.88
CA GLU A 176 -15.88 14.19 -6.50
C GLU A 176 -16.70 15.18 -5.67
N PHE A 177 -16.63 15.11 -4.33
CA PHE A 177 -17.33 16.04 -3.44
C PHE A 177 -16.66 17.39 -3.34
N VAL A 178 -15.32 17.44 -3.40
CA VAL A 178 -14.54 18.69 -3.40
C VAL A 178 -14.74 19.44 -4.71
N TYR A 179 -14.63 18.74 -5.83
CA TYR A 179 -14.71 19.29 -7.19
C TYR A 179 -16.04 18.92 -7.86
N SER A 180 -17.16 19.15 -7.17
CA SER A 180 -18.48 18.78 -7.66
C SER A 180 -18.83 19.46 -8.99
N GLU A 181 -18.39 20.69 -9.17
CA GLU A 181 -18.56 21.53 -10.36
C GLU A 181 -17.28 21.51 -11.21
N LYS A 182 -16.93 20.36 -11.79
CA LYS A 182 -15.87 20.31 -12.80
C LYS A 182 -16.32 21.15 -14.00
N GLN A 183 -15.64 22.27 -14.27
CA GLN A 183 -15.79 22.96 -15.55
C GLN A 183 -15.36 22.01 -16.67
N SER A 184 -16.13 21.95 -17.76
CA SER A 184 -15.78 21.14 -18.94
C SER A 184 -14.62 21.79 -19.66
N GLU A 185 -13.41 21.50 -19.21
CA GLU A 185 -12.21 22.07 -19.80
C GLU A 185 -11.58 21.14 -20.83
N GLU A 186 -10.81 21.73 -21.74
CA GLU A 186 -10.13 21.01 -22.81
C GLU A 186 -9.21 19.92 -22.24
N ARG A 187 -9.36 18.73 -22.81
CA ARG A 187 -8.63 17.53 -22.40
C ARG A 187 -7.44 17.32 -23.32
N SER A 188 -6.24 17.28 -22.76
CA SER A 188 -5.14 16.58 -23.43
C SER A 188 -5.38 15.07 -23.40
N LYS A 189 -5.83 14.51 -24.52
CA LYS A 189 -5.99 13.06 -24.70
C LYS A 189 -4.66 12.34 -24.51
N LYS A 190 -3.55 12.95 -24.95
CA LYS A 190 -2.20 12.38 -24.89
C LYS A 190 -1.68 12.28 -23.46
N SER A 191 -1.68 13.38 -22.70
CA SER A 191 -1.27 13.38 -21.28
C SER A 191 -2.15 12.48 -20.42
N SER A 192 -3.46 12.46 -20.70
CA SER A 192 -4.39 11.53 -20.05
C SER A 192 -4.04 10.06 -20.31
N ALA A 193 -3.77 9.68 -21.56
CA ALA A 193 -3.37 8.31 -21.91
C ALA A 193 -2.03 7.92 -21.29
N LEU A 194 -1.06 8.84 -21.28
CA LEU A 194 0.24 8.60 -20.69
C LEU A 194 0.16 8.44 -19.16
N ASN A 195 -0.64 9.25 -18.46
CA ASN A 195 -0.86 9.06 -17.02
C ASN A 195 -1.58 7.74 -16.70
N LYS A 196 -2.50 7.28 -17.56
CA LYS A 196 -3.11 5.94 -17.42
C LYS A 196 -2.07 4.82 -17.55
N LEU A 197 -1.15 4.93 -18.51
CA LEU A 197 -0.05 3.99 -18.65
C LEU A 197 0.86 4.02 -17.41
N ILE A 198 1.23 5.20 -16.93
CA ILE A 198 2.01 5.38 -15.69
C ILE A 198 1.29 4.73 -14.50
N PHE A 199 -0.02 4.94 -14.35
CA PHE A 199 -0.81 4.36 -13.28
C PHE A 199 -0.80 2.82 -13.29
N VAL A 200 -0.95 2.20 -14.47
CA VAL A 200 -0.89 0.75 -14.64
C VAL A 200 0.51 0.22 -14.28
N LEU A 201 1.56 0.86 -14.81
CA LEU A 201 2.93 0.47 -14.54
C LEU A 201 3.34 0.68 -13.08
N LEU A 202 2.83 1.74 -12.44
CA LEU A 202 3.01 1.99 -11.02
C LEU A 202 2.31 0.92 -10.16
N SER A 203 1.13 0.46 -10.59
CA SER A 203 0.44 -0.65 -9.93
C SER A 203 1.27 -1.94 -10.00
N VAL A 204 1.87 -2.23 -11.17
CA VAL A 204 2.83 -3.34 -11.33
C VAL A 204 4.07 -3.13 -10.45
N GLN A 205 4.63 -1.91 -10.41
CA GLN A 205 5.77 -1.57 -9.57
C GLN A 205 5.51 -1.83 -8.07
N ILE A 206 4.30 -1.51 -7.58
CA ILE A 206 3.89 -1.74 -6.19
C ILE A 206 3.80 -3.25 -5.91
N ILE A 207 3.26 -4.05 -6.85
CA ILE A 207 3.24 -5.52 -6.74
C ILE A 207 4.66 -6.05 -6.59
N TYR A 208 5.58 -5.65 -7.48
CA TYR A 208 6.98 -6.07 -7.39
C TYR A 208 7.68 -5.53 -6.13
N GLY A 209 7.29 -4.35 -5.63
CA GLY A 209 7.76 -3.83 -4.35
C GLY A 209 7.35 -4.73 -3.18
N ALA A 210 6.11 -5.20 -3.17
CA ALA A 210 5.62 -6.17 -2.18
C ALA A 210 6.34 -7.52 -2.30
N PHE A 211 6.66 -7.98 -3.51
CA PHE A 211 7.47 -9.19 -3.72
C PHE A 211 8.90 -9.01 -3.20
N VAL A 212 9.56 -7.88 -3.51
CA VAL A 212 10.90 -7.57 -3.00
C VAL A 212 10.93 -7.58 -1.47
N ALA A 213 9.95 -6.95 -0.82
CA ALA A 213 9.84 -6.95 0.63
C ALA A 213 9.54 -8.36 1.18
N GLY A 214 8.60 -9.08 0.55
CA GLY A 214 8.15 -10.40 0.96
C GLY A 214 9.23 -11.49 0.85
N LEU A 215 10.03 -11.45 -0.21
CA LEU A 215 11.15 -12.37 -0.46
C LEU A 215 12.45 -11.93 0.22
N HIS A 216 12.47 -10.77 0.89
CA HIS A 216 13.69 -10.12 1.40
C HIS A 216 14.73 -9.83 0.30
N ALA A 217 14.30 -9.69 -0.95
CA ALA A 217 15.17 -9.50 -2.11
C ALA A 217 15.95 -8.17 -2.08
N GLY A 218 15.49 -7.20 -1.28
CA GLY A 218 16.17 -5.92 -1.09
C GLY A 218 17.57 -6.04 -0.47
N LYS A 219 17.92 -7.20 0.09
CA LYS A 219 19.22 -7.49 0.74
C LYS A 219 20.18 -8.33 -0.13
N ILE A 220 19.82 -8.61 -1.39
CA ILE A 220 20.59 -9.52 -2.26
C ILE A 220 21.64 -8.75 -3.07
N HIS A 221 21.20 -7.86 -3.96
CA HIS A 221 22.11 -6.96 -4.68
C HIS A 221 21.99 -5.55 -4.10
N ASN A 222 23.07 -5.04 -3.50
CA ASN A 222 23.08 -3.76 -2.79
C ASN A 222 23.94 -2.67 -3.43
N THR A 223 24.33 -2.87 -4.70
CA THR A 223 24.98 -1.84 -5.53
C THR A 223 23.98 -1.15 -6.48
N PHE A 224 24.35 0.03 -6.97
CA PHE A 224 23.57 0.81 -7.95
C PHE A 224 24.54 1.59 -8.87
N PRO A 225 24.24 1.78 -10.18
CA PRO A 225 23.05 1.34 -10.91
C PRO A 225 23.04 -0.16 -11.23
N LEU A 226 24.21 -0.78 -11.35
CA LEU A 226 24.37 -2.21 -11.63
C LEU A 226 24.07 -3.08 -10.41
N MET A 227 23.66 -4.32 -10.64
CA MET A 227 23.41 -5.33 -9.61
C MET A 227 24.66 -6.21 -9.45
N SER A 228 25.44 -5.95 -8.40
CA SER A 228 26.76 -6.56 -8.16
C SER A 228 27.70 -6.47 -9.36
N GLY A 229 27.76 -5.29 -9.99
CA GLY A 229 28.61 -5.02 -11.16
C GLY A 229 28.06 -5.56 -12.49
N GLN A 230 26.88 -6.18 -12.49
CA GLN A 230 26.27 -6.76 -13.70
C GLN A 230 24.99 -6.00 -14.10
N VAL A 231 24.74 -5.90 -15.40
CA VAL A 231 23.47 -5.39 -15.93
C VAL A 231 22.38 -6.44 -15.73
N ILE A 232 22.66 -7.69 -16.10
CA ILE A 232 21.81 -8.86 -15.83
C ILE A 232 22.55 -9.70 -14.79
N PRO A 233 22.14 -9.68 -13.51
CA PRO A 233 22.81 -10.41 -12.45
C PRO A 233 22.72 -11.94 -12.64
N SER A 234 23.79 -12.64 -12.25
CA SER A 234 23.78 -14.10 -12.15
C SER A 234 22.71 -14.57 -11.15
N GLY A 235 22.10 -15.74 -11.43
CA GLY A 235 21.02 -16.30 -10.62
C GLY A 235 19.61 -15.93 -11.08
N MET A 236 19.46 -15.05 -12.09
CA MET A 236 18.19 -14.92 -12.79
C MET A 236 17.85 -16.19 -13.59
N GLY A 237 16.57 -16.57 -13.62
CA GLY A 237 16.10 -17.64 -14.52
C GLY A 237 16.44 -19.08 -14.09
N VAL A 238 17.01 -19.27 -12.90
CA VAL A 238 17.49 -20.59 -12.43
C VAL A 238 16.38 -21.49 -11.88
N MET A 239 15.21 -20.95 -11.53
CA MET A 239 14.09 -21.74 -10.99
C MET A 239 13.32 -22.45 -12.11
N GLN A 240 12.79 -23.64 -11.81
CA GLN A 240 11.86 -24.38 -12.66
C GLN A 240 10.49 -24.51 -11.98
N PRO A 241 9.37 -24.33 -12.71
CA PRO A 241 9.28 -23.92 -14.12
C PRO A 241 9.76 -22.47 -14.33
N THR A 242 10.20 -22.12 -15.54
CA THR A 242 10.77 -20.79 -15.86
C THR A 242 9.91 -19.62 -15.36
N LEU A 243 8.59 -19.74 -15.42
CA LEU A 243 7.63 -18.73 -14.96
C LEU A 243 7.77 -18.40 -13.47
N ALA A 244 8.20 -19.36 -12.64
CA ALA A 244 8.41 -19.14 -11.21
C ALA A 244 9.46 -18.06 -10.95
N ASN A 245 10.41 -17.83 -11.87
CA ASN A 245 11.41 -16.77 -11.68
C ASN A 245 10.78 -15.37 -11.63
N VAL A 246 9.66 -15.16 -12.33
CA VAL A 246 8.99 -13.86 -12.38
C VAL A 246 8.38 -13.48 -11.02
N PHE A 247 8.03 -14.47 -10.20
CA PHE A 247 7.29 -14.27 -8.94
C PHE A 247 8.12 -14.63 -7.71
N ASP A 248 8.87 -15.73 -7.75
CA ASP A 248 9.49 -16.36 -6.59
C ASP A 248 11.03 -16.21 -6.57
N ASN A 249 11.69 -15.97 -7.72
CA ASN A 249 13.14 -15.78 -7.75
C ASN A 249 13.48 -14.36 -7.28
N PRO A 250 14.16 -14.20 -6.13
CA PRO A 250 14.35 -12.89 -5.54
C PRO A 250 15.32 -12.01 -6.35
N VAL A 251 16.29 -12.59 -7.07
CA VAL A 251 17.18 -11.85 -7.98
C VAL A 251 16.37 -11.29 -9.16
N THR A 252 15.57 -12.14 -9.80
CA THR A 252 14.73 -11.74 -10.94
C THR A 252 13.67 -10.70 -10.52
N VAL A 253 13.02 -10.90 -9.37
CA VAL A 253 12.04 -9.94 -8.82
C VAL A 253 12.70 -8.59 -8.52
N GLN A 254 13.88 -8.57 -7.91
CA GLN A 254 14.61 -7.33 -7.63
C GLN A 254 15.01 -6.62 -8.94
N PHE A 255 15.46 -7.36 -9.95
CA PHE A 255 15.79 -6.81 -11.26
C PHE A 255 14.56 -6.17 -11.94
N ILE A 256 13.44 -6.89 -11.98
CA ILE A 256 12.19 -6.39 -12.59
C ILE A 256 11.70 -5.13 -11.88
N HIS A 257 11.74 -5.11 -10.54
CA HIS A 257 11.38 -3.93 -9.75
C HIS A 257 12.26 -2.70 -10.09
N ARG A 258 13.57 -2.88 -10.31
CA ARG A 258 14.46 -1.79 -10.72
C ARG A 258 14.18 -1.33 -12.15
N PHE A 259 13.94 -2.26 -13.07
CA PHE A 259 13.63 -1.96 -14.47
C PHE A 259 12.40 -1.06 -14.59
N PHE A 260 11.30 -1.44 -13.93
CA PHE A 260 10.07 -0.64 -13.92
C PHE A 260 10.25 0.71 -13.21
N ALA A 261 11.13 0.82 -12.19
CA ALA A 261 11.47 2.10 -11.57
C ALA A 261 12.13 3.08 -12.56
N PHE A 262 13.09 2.61 -13.36
CA PHE A 262 13.70 3.43 -14.42
C PHE A 262 12.69 3.82 -15.50
N MET A 263 11.83 2.89 -15.91
CA MET A 263 10.79 3.17 -16.90
C MET A 263 9.79 4.21 -16.40
N LEU A 264 9.35 4.12 -15.14
CA LEU A 264 8.45 5.10 -14.52
C LEU A 264 9.11 6.48 -14.44
N LEU A 265 10.38 6.55 -14.03
CA LEU A 265 11.13 7.81 -14.02
C LEU A 265 11.17 8.44 -15.41
N PHE A 266 11.47 7.66 -16.44
CA PHE A 266 11.45 8.11 -17.84
C PHE A 266 10.06 8.61 -18.26
N LEU A 267 9.00 7.83 -18.04
CA LEU A 267 7.64 8.17 -18.49
C LEU A 267 7.09 9.41 -17.78
N CYS A 268 7.34 9.56 -16.48
CA CYS A 268 6.96 10.76 -15.73
C CYS A 268 7.75 11.99 -16.18
N SER A 269 9.05 11.85 -16.46
CA SER A 269 9.88 12.94 -17.03
C SER A 269 9.37 13.33 -18.42
N TRP A 270 9.06 12.35 -19.25
CA TRP A 270 8.50 12.55 -20.58
C TRP A 270 7.13 13.25 -20.52
N LEU A 271 6.25 12.83 -19.61
CA LEU A 271 4.96 13.49 -19.40
C LEU A 271 5.16 14.96 -18.99
N ALA A 272 6.06 15.24 -18.05
CA ALA A 272 6.38 16.59 -17.62
C ALA A 272 6.80 17.46 -18.81
N VAL A 273 7.79 17.02 -19.60
CA VAL A 273 8.29 17.75 -20.77
C VAL A 273 7.23 17.90 -21.87
N ALA A 274 6.55 16.82 -22.25
CA ALA A 274 5.57 16.82 -23.34
C ALA A 274 4.36 17.72 -23.05
N SER A 275 3.95 17.79 -21.78
CA SER A 275 2.81 18.60 -21.33
C SER A 275 3.01 20.11 -21.46
N HIS A 276 4.24 20.61 -21.59
CA HIS A 276 4.50 22.06 -21.74
C HIS A 276 3.88 22.65 -23.00
N LYS A 277 3.71 21.84 -24.05
CA LYS A 277 3.10 22.26 -25.32
C LYS A 277 1.57 22.17 -25.30
N GLU A 278 0.97 21.70 -24.21
CA GLU A 278 -0.45 21.45 -24.09
C GLU A 278 -1.14 22.56 -23.28
N GLN A 279 -2.37 22.89 -23.65
CA GLN A 279 -3.23 23.75 -22.84
C GLN A 279 -3.80 22.93 -21.69
N LEU A 280 -3.28 23.18 -20.48
CA LEU A 280 -3.65 22.46 -19.26
C LEU A 280 -4.08 23.45 -18.19
N ASN A 281 -5.10 23.08 -17.43
CA ASN A 281 -5.54 23.88 -16.29
C ASN A 281 -4.54 23.81 -15.13
N THR A 282 -4.75 24.67 -14.12
CA THR A 282 -3.85 24.75 -12.97
C THR A 282 -3.76 23.43 -12.19
N TYR A 283 -4.85 22.68 -12.08
CA TYR A 283 -4.88 21.40 -11.35
C TYR A 283 -4.09 20.31 -12.08
N GLN A 284 -4.25 20.20 -13.40
CA GLN A 284 -3.52 19.26 -14.26
C GLN A 284 -2.03 19.60 -14.26
N ARG A 285 -1.66 20.88 -14.47
CA ARG A 285 -0.25 21.31 -14.48
C ARG A 285 0.43 21.04 -13.13
N LYS A 286 -0.22 21.42 -12.02
CA LYS A 286 0.28 21.10 -10.66
C LYS A 286 0.38 19.60 -10.44
N GLY A 287 -0.61 18.82 -10.87
CA GLY A 287 -0.59 17.36 -10.73
C GLY A 287 0.58 16.72 -11.46
N ILE A 288 0.89 17.17 -12.69
CA ILE A 288 2.04 16.67 -13.46
C ILE A 288 3.36 17.03 -12.76
N THR A 289 3.49 18.27 -12.25
CA THR A 289 4.67 18.66 -11.47
C THR A 289 4.84 17.79 -10.23
N TRP A 290 3.76 17.58 -9.46
CA TRP A 290 3.81 16.71 -8.28
C TRP A 290 4.10 15.26 -8.63
N LEU A 291 3.63 14.75 -9.77
CA LEU A 291 3.91 13.40 -10.23
C LEU A 291 5.40 13.22 -10.53
N PHE A 292 6.01 14.22 -11.19
CA PHE A 292 7.44 14.24 -11.46
C PHE A 292 8.27 14.32 -10.18
N ILE A 293 7.92 15.21 -9.24
CA ILE A 293 8.60 15.30 -7.94
C ILE A 293 8.48 13.97 -7.18
N ALA A 294 7.28 13.38 -7.15
CA ALA A 294 7.04 12.13 -6.45
C ALA A 294 7.87 10.98 -7.02
N VAL A 295 7.98 10.84 -8.35
CA VAL A 295 8.82 9.78 -8.94
C VAL A 295 10.31 9.99 -8.65
N CYS A 296 10.81 11.24 -8.65
CA CYS A 296 12.20 11.55 -8.34
C CYS A 296 12.54 11.19 -6.89
N LEU A 297 11.69 11.60 -5.94
CA LEU A 297 11.84 11.25 -4.53
C LEU A 297 11.73 9.74 -4.31
N GLN A 298 10.76 9.10 -4.97
CA GLN A 298 10.55 7.66 -4.85
C GLN A 298 11.74 6.86 -5.39
N PHE A 299 12.28 7.26 -6.54
CA PHE A 299 13.45 6.65 -7.14
C PHE A 299 14.67 6.80 -6.23
N LEU A 300 14.93 8.01 -5.70
CA LEU A 300 16.01 8.26 -4.75
C LEU A 300 15.87 7.40 -3.50
N LEU A 301 14.69 7.35 -2.88
CA LEU A 301 14.43 6.50 -1.71
C LEU A 301 14.67 5.01 -2.01
N GLY A 302 14.34 4.56 -3.22
CA GLY A 302 14.60 3.19 -3.67
C GLY A 302 16.09 2.89 -3.78
N VAL A 303 16.86 3.81 -4.37
CA VAL A 303 18.33 3.73 -4.44
C VAL A 303 18.94 3.68 -3.05
N LEU A 304 18.54 4.59 -2.16
CA LEU A 304 19.05 4.63 -0.78
C LEU A 304 18.70 3.36 -0.01
N THR A 305 17.49 2.81 -0.19
CA THR A 305 17.07 1.55 0.42
C THR A 305 17.98 0.40 -0.03
N VAL A 306 18.34 0.35 -1.32
CA VAL A 306 19.28 -0.65 -1.85
C VAL A 306 20.68 -0.48 -1.25
N LEU A 307 21.23 0.75 -1.26
CA LEU A 307 22.60 1.01 -0.79
C LEU A 307 22.76 0.73 0.72
N THR A 308 21.69 0.84 1.49
CA THR A 308 21.67 0.62 2.95
C THR A 308 21.15 -0.77 3.35
N GLN A 309 21.13 -1.73 2.42
CA GLN A 309 20.73 -3.12 2.67
C GLN A 309 19.31 -3.25 3.26
N ALA A 310 18.36 -2.52 2.68
CA ALA A 310 16.98 -2.46 3.13
C ALA A 310 16.85 -2.01 4.60
N ASN A 311 17.58 -0.96 4.98
CA ASN A 311 17.38 -0.28 6.27
C ASN A 311 15.89 0.04 6.47
N ILE A 312 15.36 -0.32 7.64
CA ILE A 312 13.91 -0.28 7.91
C ILE A 312 13.33 1.14 7.76
N VAL A 313 14.08 2.17 8.17
CA VAL A 313 13.62 3.56 8.05
C VAL A 313 13.50 3.97 6.59
N LEU A 314 14.54 3.74 5.79
CA LEU A 314 14.53 4.07 4.36
C LEU A 314 13.52 3.23 3.58
N ALA A 315 13.40 1.94 3.88
CA ALA A 315 12.40 1.06 3.28
C ALA A 315 10.97 1.52 3.62
N SER A 316 10.73 1.96 4.86
CA SER A 316 9.42 2.51 5.28
C SER A 316 9.13 3.84 4.58
N LEU A 317 10.12 4.74 4.49
CA LEU A 317 10.00 6.00 3.74
C LEU A 317 9.75 5.75 2.24
N HIS A 318 10.39 4.75 1.66
CA HIS A 318 10.16 4.35 0.27
C HIS A 318 8.72 3.85 0.05
N GLN A 319 8.15 3.13 1.03
CA GLN A 319 6.75 2.73 0.97
C GLN A 319 5.80 3.95 1.09
N VAL A 320 6.12 4.89 1.97
CA VAL A 320 5.39 6.16 2.10
C VAL A 320 5.43 6.95 0.79
N GLY A 321 6.60 7.06 0.16
CA GLY A 321 6.77 7.72 -1.13
C GLY A 321 5.95 7.06 -2.24
N ALA A 322 5.89 5.73 -2.27
CA ALA A 322 5.06 4.97 -3.23
C ALA A 322 3.57 5.35 -3.10
N PHE A 323 3.08 5.47 -1.87
CA PHE A 323 1.70 5.85 -1.60
C PHE A 323 1.38 7.26 -2.09
N PHE A 324 2.28 8.23 -1.87
CA PHE A 324 2.11 9.59 -2.38
C PHE A 324 2.18 9.62 -3.91
N PHE A 325 3.13 8.91 -4.52
CA PHE A 325 3.23 8.82 -5.98
C PHE A 325 1.93 8.26 -6.60
N PHE A 326 1.38 7.20 -6.01
CA PHE A 326 0.10 6.62 -6.41
C PHE A 326 -1.07 7.59 -6.24
N SER A 327 -1.12 8.31 -5.11
CA SER A 327 -2.15 9.32 -4.82
C SER A 327 -2.16 10.44 -5.86
N VAL A 328 -0.98 10.94 -6.26
CA VAL A 328 -0.85 11.98 -7.28
C VAL A 328 -1.28 11.46 -8.66
N SER A 329 -0.95 10.21 -8.99
CA SER A 329 -1.41 9.60 -10.25
C SER A 329 -2.95 9.50 -10.32
N ILE A 330 -3.62 9.12 -9.23
CA ILE A 330 -5.09 9.12 -9.12
C ILE A 330 -5.66 10.53 -9.25
N TYR A 331 -5.06 11.50 -8.55
CA TYR A 331 -5.46 12.90 -8.65
C TYR A 331 -5.41 13.39 -10.11
N LEU A 332 -4.37 13.04 -10.86
CA LEU A 332 -4.29 13.34 -12.28
C LEU A 332 -5.34 12.59 -13.12
N LEU A 333 -5.60 11.31 -12.83
CA LEU A 333 -6.67 10.56 -13.50
C LEU A 333 -8.00 11.28 -13.32
N PHE A 334 -8.31 11.72 -12.10
CA PHE A 334 -9.51 12.48 -11.79
C PHE A 334 -9.58 13.78 -12.60
N HIS A 335 -8.51 14.57 -12.67
CA HIS A 335 -8.50 15.85 -13.39
C HIS A 335 -8.41 15.72 -14.92
N PHE A 336 -8.12 14.53 -15.45
CA PHE A 336 -8.19 14.23 -16.88
C PHE A 336 -9.48 13.51 -17.30
N GLU A 337 -10.31 13.08 -16.34
CA GLU A 337 -11.57 12.38 -16.62
C GLU A 337 -12.70 13.35 -16.94
N LYS A 338 -13.42 13.06 -18.02
CA LYS A 338 -14.63 13.79 -18.43
C LYS A 338 -15.79 13.34 -17.56
N LYS A 339 -16.52 14.26 -16.93
CA LYS A 339 -17.90 13.94 -16.51
C LYS A 339 -18.75 13.97 -17.77
N GLU A 340 -19.33 12.85 -18.14
CA GLU A 340 -20.46 12.87 -19.07
C GLU A 340 -21.58 13.67 -18.42
N ALA A 341 -22.10 14.66 -19.16
CA ALA A 341 -23.10 15.60 -18.68
C ALA A 341 -24.47 14.94 -18.57
#